data_AF-A0A7V8Y4M8-F1
#
_entry.id   AF-A0A7V8Y4M8-F1
#
_cell.length_a   1.000
_cell.length_b   1.000
_cell.length_c   1.000
_cell.angle_alpha   90.00
_cell.angle_beta   90.00
_cell.angle_gamma   90.00
#
_symmetry.space_group_name_H-M   'P 1'
#
loop_
_entity.id
_entity.type
_entity.pdbx_description
1 polymer ?
#
loop_
_entity_poly.entity_id
_entity_poly.type
_entity_poly.pdbx_seq_one_letter_code
_entity_poly.pdbx_strand_id
1 'polypeptide(L)'
;LVLRGEPAVALRAVGVETVADLAALDPAGEPPVPLGVMPFADAVALARAWQRELSVVRRVPRVAVPRADVELDVDLESFGEAGAYLWGCHLTYADGMALSEPPGYRAFATWCPLPDADEGRSFAEFWGWLRALRAQAAAAGRSFAAYCYNAQAENRWLYSSVERFAGQHGVPSAAEITEFVESGEWVDLFALVSEWFLCAHGKGLKRIAPQAGFEWHDPEAGGENSMRWYRDAVGMNDVPPEQAAAQRARLLVYNSDDVAATLALRRWMCSPAVLQIPLAADL
;
A
#
# COMPACT_ATOMS: atom_id res chain seq x y z
N LEU A 1 -7.40 -20.25 16.21
CA LEU A 1 -6.31 -20.51 15.24
C LEU A 1 -5.95 -19.22 14.52
N VAL A 2 -4.67 -19.02 14.22
CA VAL A 2 -4.16 -17.89 13.41
C VAL A 2 -4.51 -18.04 11.93
N LEU A 3 -4.77 -19.27 11.48
CA LEU A 3 -5.31 -19.57 10.17
C LEU A 3 -6.83 -19.39 10.14
N ARG A 4 -7.38 -19.13 8.95
CA ARG A 4 -8.82 -18.96 8.69
C ARG A 4 -9.27 -19.89 7.56
N GLY A 5 -10.58 -20.09 7.42
CA GLY A 5 -11.17 -20.89 6.34
C GLY A 5 -10.90 -22.39 6.48
N GLU A 6 -10.78 -23.08 5.35
CA GLU A 6 -10.64 -24.55 5.29
C GLU A 6 -9.45 -25.10 6.11
N PRO A 7 -8.23 -24.51 6.08
CA PRO A 7 -7.12 -24.99 6.91
C PRO A 7 -7.44 -24.97 8.41
N ALA A 8 -8.17 -23.96 8.87
CA ALA A 8 -8.55 -23.85 10.28
C ALA A 8 -9.61 -24.90 10.68
N VAL A 9 -10.53 -25.23 9.77
CA VAL A 9 -11.53 -26.30 9.97
C VAL A 9 -10.84 -27.66 10.00
N ALA A 10 -9.93 -27.92 9.07
CA ALA A 10 -9.19 -29.17 8.99
C ALA A 10 -8.32 -29.42 10.23
N LEU A 11 -7.60 -28.40 10.71
CA LEU A 11 -6.81 -28.49 11.94
C LEU A 11 -7.67 -28.82 13.17
N ARG A 12 -8.83 -28.18 13.31
CA ARG A 12 -9.77 -28.50 14.40
C ARG A 12 -10.28 -29.93 14.32
N ALA A 13 -10.54 -30.45 13.12
CA ALA A 13 -11.02 -31.82 12.94
C ALA A 13 -10.02 -32.89 13.41
N VAL A 14 -8.73 -32.56 13.50
CA VAL A 14 -7.67 -33.44 14.00
C VAL A 14 -7.19 -33.06 15.42
N GLY A 15 -7.94 -32.22 16.14
CA GLY A 15 -7.68 -31.86 17.53
C GLY A 15 -6.71 -30.67 17.75
N VAL A 16 -6.32 -29.95 16.70
CA VAL A 16 -5.56 -28.70 16.81
C VAL A 16 -6.56 -27.53 16.87
N GLU A 17 -7.02 -27.19 18.08
CA GLU A 17 -8.14 -26.26 18.26
C GLU A 17 -7.71 -24.82 18.57
N THR A 18 -6.61 -24.67 19.30
CA THR A 18 -6.11 -23.40 19.82
C THR A 18 -4.83 -22.94 19.13
N VAL A 19 -4.49 -21.66 19.31
CA VAL A 19 -3.19 -21.15 18.83
C VAL A 19 -2.03 -21.86 19.54
N ALA A 20 -2.22 -22.23 20.82
CA ALA A 20 -1.22 -22.95 21.58
C ALA A 20 -0.96 -24.37 21.02
N ASP A 21 -2.02 -25.07 20.62
CA ASP A 21 -1.89 -26.42 20.03
C ASP A 21 -1.07 -26.35 18.73
N LEU A 22 -1.37 -25.38 17.86
CA LEU A 22 -0.64 -25.20 16.61
C LEU A 22 0.82 -24.78 16.86
N ALA A 23 1.07 -23.90 17.84
CA ALA A 23 2.41 -23.44 18.17
C ALA A 23 3.31 -24.54 18.77
N ALA A 24 2.71 -25.54 19.43
CA ALA A 24 3.39 -26.67 20.04
C ALA A 24 3.83 -27.75 19.04
N LEU A 25 3.35 -27.71 17.80
CA LEU A 25 3.74 -28.68 16.76
C LEU A 25 5.20 -28.47 16.33
N ASP A 26 5.81 -29.55 15.85
CA ASP A 26 7.15 -29.53 15.25
C ASP A 26 7.08 -28.98 13.81
N PRO A 27 7.65 -27.80 13.52
CA PRO A 27 7.61 -27.22 12.18
C PRO A 27 8.42 -28.01 11.14
N ALA A 28 9.34 -28.89 11.57
CA ALA A 28 10.09 -29.79 10.69
C ALA A 28 9.35 -31.12 10.41
N GLY A 29 8.26 -31.39 11.13
CA GLY A 29 7.44 -32.59 10.99
C GLY A 29 6.49 -32.54 9.78
N GLU A 30 5.83 -33.68 9.54
CA GLU A 30 4.76 -33.76 8.54
C GLU A 30 3.54 -32.95 8.99
N PRO A 31 2.93 -32.13 8.12
CA PRO A 31 1.73 -31.39 8.47
C PRO A 31 0.57 -32.34 8.81
N PRO A 32 -0.16 -32.11 9.90
CA PRO A 32 -1.26 -32.99 10.31
C PRO A 32 -2.45 -32.93 9.33
N VAL A 33 -2.56 -31.85 8.54
CA VAL A 33 -3.54 -31.66 7.46
C VAL A 33 -2.94 -30.79 6.35
N PRO A 34 -3.47 -30.85 5.12
CA PRO A 34 -3.09 -29.91 4.06
C PRO A 34 -3.44 -28.46 4.42
N LEU A 35 -2.49 -27.53 4.27
CA LEU A 35 -2.67 -26.10 4.57
C LEU A 35 -2.76 -25.21 3.32
N GLY A 36 -2.90 -25.81 2.15
CA GLY A 36 -2.98 -25.11 0.87
C GLY A 36 -1.66 -24.41 0.53
N VAL A 37 -1.72 -23.09 0.33
CA VAL A 37 -0.57 -22.27 -0.11
C VAL A 37 0.40 -21.95 1.04
N MET A 38 -0.04 -22.07 2.28
CA MET A 38 0.81 -21.75 3.44
C MET A 38 1.69 -22.93 3.83
N PRO A 39 3.03 -22.75 3.91
CA PRO A 39 3.92 -23.76 4.46
C PRO A 39 3.58 -24.08 5.92
N PHE A 40 3.74 -25.34 6.32
CA PHE A 40 3.43 -25.76 7.70
C PHE A 40 4.30 -25.06 8.75
N ALA A 41 5.60 -24.97 8.48
CA ALA A 41 6.52 -24.22 9.34
C ALA A 41 6.08 -22.76 9.54
N ASP A 42 5.56 -22.11 8.49
CA ASP A 42 5.04 -20.75 8.58
C ASP A 42 3.77 -20.66 9.44
N ALA A 43 2.88 -21.66 9.36
CA ALA A 43 1.68 -21.71 10.20
C ALA A 43 2.03 -21.86 11.70
N VAL A 44 3.00 -22.72 12.01
CA VAL A 44 3.52 -22.90 13.38
C VAL A 44 4.22 -21.62 13.86
N ALA A 45 5.10 -21.03 13.03
CA ALA A 45 5.78 -19.79 13.37
C ALA A 45 4.80 -18.62 13.56
N LEU A 46 3.75 -18.52 12.76
CA LEU A 46 2.70 -17.52 12.92
C LEU A 46 1.93 -17.69 14.24
N ALA A 47 1.67 -18.94 14.65
CA ALA A 47 1.06 -19.24 15.94
C ALA A 47 1.97 -18.83 17.10
N ARG A 48 3.28 -19.13 17.01
CA ARG A 48 4.30 -18.71 17.99
C ARG A 48 4.44 -17.19 18.05
N ALA A 49 4.42 -16.52 16.91
CA ALA A 49 4.45 -15.05 16.82
C ALA A 49 3.25 -14.43 17.55
N TRP A 50 2.06 -14.98 17.31
CA TRP A 50 0.83 -14.54 17.97
C TRP A 50 0.90 -14.70 19.49
N GLN A 51 1.43 -15.82 20.00
CA GLN A 51 1.60 -16.03 21.45
C GLN A 51 2.60 -15.07 22.09
N ARG A 52 3.60 -14.61 21.33
CA ARG A 52 4.62 -13.65 21.77
C ARG A 52 4.22 -12.20 21.50
N GLU A 53 2.98 -11.95 21.08
CA GLU A 53 2.45 -10.62 20.73
C GLU A 53 3.28 -9.92 19.63
N LEU A 54 3.92 -10.70 18.75
CA LEU A 54 4.68 -10.19 17.61
C LEU A 54 3.73 -9.94 16.44
N SER A 55 3.64 -8.67 16.02
CA SER A 55 2.80 -8.27 14.89
C SER A 55 3.32 -8.81 13.55
N VAL A 56 4.64 -8.80 13.38
CA VAL A 56 5.34 -9.30 12.19
C VAL A 56 6.54 -10.14 12.60
N VAL A 57 6.84 -11.17 11.81
CA VAL A 57 8.12 -11.88 11.84
C VAL A 57 8.69 -12.06 10.45
N ARG A 58 10.01 -12.07 10.34
CA ARG A 58 10.69 -12.22 9.05
C ARG A 58 10.71 -13.69 8.65
N ARG A 59 10.33 -13.97 7.40
CA ARG A 59 10.50 -15.29 6.78
C ARG A 59 11.94 -15.53 6.34
N VAL A 60 12.67 -14.44 6.07
CA VAL A 60 14.03 -14.47 5.49
C VAL A 60 15.05 -13.68 6.30
N PRO A 61 16.33 -14.11 6.33
CA PRO A 61 17.41 -13.40 7.02
C PRO A 61 17.63 -11.97 6.56
N ARG A 62 17.33 -11.68 5.29
CA ARG A 62 17.45 -10.35 4.69
C ARG A 62 16.23 -10.04 3.84
N VAL A 63 15.66 -8.88 4.07
CA VAL A 63 14.55 -8.32 3.27
C VAL A 63 15.16 -7.50 2.15
N ALA A 64 14.68 -7.68 0.93
CA ALA A 64 15.10 -6.89 -0.23
C ALA A 64 13.91 -6.11 -0.76
N VAL A 65 14.10 -4.81 -0.96
CA VAL A 65 13.14 -3.92 -1.61
C VAL A 65 13.86 -3.23 -2.76
N PRO A 66 13.31 -3.25 -3.99
CA PRO A 66 13.87 -2.50 -5.11
C PRO A 66 14.01 -1.02 -4.74
N ARG A 67 15.16 -0.42 -5.03
CA ARG A 67 15.46 1.00 -4.77
C ARG A 67 15.88 1.68 -6.07
N ALA A 68 15.61 2.97 -6.15
CA ALA A 68 16.00 3.80 -7.27
C ALA A 68 16.59 5.13 -6.80
N ASP A 69 17.22 5.86 -7.72
CA ASP A 69 17.73 7.20 -7.46
C ASP A 69 16.58 8.19 -7.29
N VAL A 70 15.53 8.07 -8.11
CA VAL A 70 14.29 8.85 -8.05
C VAL A 70 13.15 7.93 -7.62
N GLU A 71 12.53 8.23 -6.48
CA GLU A 71 11.57 7.33 -5.84
C GLU A 71 10.25 8.05 -5.57
N LEU A 72 9.14 7.44 -5.97
CA LEU A 72 7.81 8.02 -5.88
C LEU A 72 6.84 7.09 -5.14
N ASP A 73 6.49 7.39 -3.90
CA ASP A 73 5.42 6.66 -3.22
C ASP A 73 4.07 7.24 -3.65
N VAL A 74 3.10 6.39 -4.00
CA VAL A 74 1.81 6.77 -4.59
C VAL A 74 0.68 6.07 -3.85
N ASP A 75 -0.38 6.82 -3.59
CA ASP A 75 -1.65 6.33 -3.03
C ASP A 75 -2.81 7.06 -3.70
N LEU A 76 -4.01 6.48 -3.68
CA LEU A 76 -5.20 7.11 -4.26
C LEU A 76 -6.40 6.96 -3.34
N GLU A 77 -7.31 7.94 -3.42
CA GLU A 77 -8.63 7.85 -2.82
C GLU A 77 -9.72 7.72 -3.87
N SER A 78 -10.67 6.81 -3.62
CA SER A 78 -11.83 6.60 -4.47
C SER A 78 -13.14 6.66 -3.69
N PHE A 79 -14.22 7.01 -4.37
CA PHE A 79 -15.57 7.00 -3.80
C PHE A 79 -16.35 5.80 -4.30
N GLY A 80 -16.19 4.65 -3.63
CA GLY A 80 -16.75 3.38 -4.07
C GLY A 80 -16.35 3.09 -5.52
N GLU A 81 -17.33 2.83 -6.37
CA GLU A 81 -17.14 2.61 -7.82
C GLU A 81 -17.33 3.89 -8.66
N ALA A 82 -17.66 5.01 -8.01
CA ALA A 82 -18.00 6.25 -8.71
C ALA A 82 -16.78 6.90 -9.39
N GLY A 83 -15.56 6.71 -8.87
CA GLY A 83 -14.33 7.28 -9.45
C GLY A 83 -13.19 7.40 -8.42
N ALA A 84 -11.98 7.68 -8.91
CA ALA A 84 -10.83 8.06 -8.09
C ALA A 84 -10.72 9.60 -8.03
N TYR A 85 -10.94 10.20 -6.86
CA TYR A 85 -10.99 11.67 -6.75
C TYR A 85 -9.65 12.30 -6.37
N LEU A 86 -8.68 11.53 -5.87
CA LEU A 86 -7.39 12.03 -5.42
C LEU A 86 -6.29 11.02 -5.72
N TRP A 87 -5.22 11.48 -6.37
CA TRP A 87 -3.94 10.79 -6.49
C TRP A 87 -2.90 11.56 -5.69
N GLY A 88 -2.35 10.92 -4.66
CA GLY A 88 -1.28 11.44 -3.82
C GLY A 88 0.05 10.85 -4.20
N CYS A 89 1.09 11.67 -4.12
CA CYS A 89 2.44 11.27 -4.46
C CYS A 89 3.44 11.89 -3.48
N HIS A 90 4.46 11.14 -3.06
CA HIS A 90 5.58 11.66 -2.28
C HIS A 90 6.89 11.35 -2.99
N LEU A 91 7.51 12.41 -3.52
CA LEU A 91 8.76 12.31 -4.26
C LEU A 91 9.94 12.35 -3.29
N THR A 92 10.84 11.39 -3.41
CA THR A 92 12.11 11.32 -2.69
C THR A 92 13.26 11.06 -3.65
N TYR A 93 14.45 11.49 -3.25
CA TYR A 93 15.69 11.26 -4.00
C TYR A 93 16.69 10.53 -3.13
N ALA A 94 17.63 9.81 -3.77
CA ALA A 94 18.82 9.33 -3.12
C ALA A 94 19.63 10.49 -2.47
N ASP A 95 20.34 10.18 -1.40
CA ASP A 95 21.08 11.17 -0.60
C ASP A 95 22.03 12.01 -1.46
N GLY A 96 21.94 13.33 -1.31
CA GLY A 96 22.76 14.29 -2.06
C GLY A 96 22.34 14.51 -3.52
N MET A 97 21.24 13.92 -3.97
CA MET A 97 20.69 14.14 -5.30
C MET A 97 19.51 15.12 -5.27
N ALA A 98 19.37 15.87 -6.36
CA ALA A 98 18.20 16.68 -6.66
C ALA A 98 18.00 16.74 -8.17
N LEU A 99 16.75 16.75 -8.61
CA LEU A 99 16.37 17.12 -9.97
C LEU A 99 15.58 18.44 -9.94
N SER A 100 14.93 18.79 -11.05
CA SER A 100 14.20 20.06 -11.15
C SER A 100 12.98 20.13 -10.23
N GLU A 101 12.32 18.99 -10.01
CA GLU A 101 11.20 18.89 -9.09
C GLU A 101 11.74 18.76 -7.65
N PRO A 102 11.26 19.55 -6.68
CA PRO A 102 11.64 19.38 -5.28
C PRO A 102 11.02 18.11 -4.69
N PRO A 103 11.68 17.45 -3.71
CA PRO A 103 11.07 16.33 -2.99
C PRO A 103 9.89 16.82 -2.13
N GLY A 104 8.94 15.93 -1.88
CA GLY A 104 7.78 16.21 -1.03
C GLY A 104 6.48 15.65 -1.57
N TYR A 105 5.39 15.95 -0.86
CA TYR A 105 4.04 15.52 -1.22
C TYR A 105 3.41 16.42 -2.28
N ARG A 106 2.75 15.79 -3.25
CA ARG A 106 1.95 16.44 -4.29
C ARG A 106 0.65 15.67 -4.50
N ALA A 107 -0.44 16.41 -4.62
CA ALA A 107 -1.78 15.87 -4.83
C ALA A 107 -2.36 16.31 -6.17
N PHE A 108 -3.08 15.42 -6.82
CA PHE A 108 -3.91 15.69 -7.99
C PHE A 108 -5.35 15.28 -7.64
N ALA A 109 -6.23 16.28 -7.50
CA ALA A 109 -7.57 16.07 -6.97
C ALA A 109 -8.64 16.66 -7.87
N THR A 110 -9.82 16.04 -7.82
CA THR A 110 -11.08 16.66 -8.19
C THR A 110 -11.98 16.76 -6.95
N TRP A 111 -12.67 17.89 -6.83
CA TRP A 111 -13.69 18.10 -5.80
C TRP A 111 -15.09 18.24 -6.39
N CYS A 112 -15.25 17.85 -7.66
CA CYS A 112 -16.55 17.63 -8.27
C CYS A 112 -17.17 16.34 -7.71
N PRO A 113 -18.48 16.31 -7.38
CA PRO A 113 -19.15 15.10 -6.95
C PRO A 113 -19.05 14.00 -8.01
N LEU A 114 -18.28 12.95 -7.73
CA LEU A 114 -18.16 11.79 -8.60
C LEU A 114 -19.50 11.04 -8.81
N PRO A 115 -19.73 10.47 -10.01
CA PRO A 115 -18.85 10.50 -11.19
C PRO A 115 -18.85 11.87 -11.90
N ASP A 116 -17.68 12.35 -12.31
CA ASP A 116 -17.54 13.64 -13.02
C ASP A 116 -16.38 13.60 -14.05
N ALA A 117 -16.47 14.40 -15.10
CA ALA A 117 -15.44 14.45 -16.14
C ALA A 117 -14.11 15.08 -15.68
N ASP A 118 -14.12 15.91 -14.64
CA ASP A 118 -12.91 16.51 -14.05
C ASP A 118 -11.96 15.46 -13.44
N GLU A 119 -12.46 14.25 -13.14
CA GLU A 119 -11.64 13.10 -12.80
C GLU A 119 -10.59 12.81 -13.88
N GLY A 120 -10.96 12.92 -15.17
CA GLY A 120 -10.04 12.74 -16.29
C GLY A 120 -8.92 13.79 -16.34
N ARG A 121 -9.22 15.05 -16.00
CA ARG A 121 -8.19 16.11 -15.86
C ARG A 121 -7.21 15.77 -14.73
N SER A 122 -7.74 15.44 -13.55
CA SER A 122 -6.92 15.07 -12.38
C SER A 122 -5.98 13.91 -12.70
N PHE A 123 -6.49 12.85 -13.32
CA PHE A 123 -5.71 11.69 -13.74
C PHE A 123 -4.66 12.05 -14.81
N ALA A 124 -5.01 12.88 -15.79
CA ALA A 124 -4.09 13.34 -16.83
C ALA A 124 -2.93 14.17 -16.26
N GLU A 125 -3.20 15.04 -15.28
CA GLU A 125 -2.16 15.83 -14.60
C GLU A 125 -1.21 14.95 -13.79
N PHE A 126 -1.75 14.02 -13.00
CA PHE A 126 -0.97 13.02 -12.25
C PHE A 126 -0.06 12.24 -13.21
N TRP A 127 -0.63 11.66 -14.26
CA TRP A 127 0.12 10.83 -15.19
C TRP A 127 1.16 11.62 -15.99
N GLY A 128 0.79 12.84 -16.43
CA GLY A 128 1.72 13.75 -17.10
C GLY A 128 2.94 14.07 -16.23
N TRP A 129 2.71 14.33 -14.94
CA TRP A 129 3.79 14.59 -13.98
C TRP A 129 4.66 13.35 -13.72
N LEU A 130 4.07 12.17 -13.53
CA LEU A 130 4.81 10.91 -13.39
C LEU A 130 5.69 10.63 -14.61
N ARG A 131 5.15 10.78 -15.84
CA ARG A 131 5.93 10.65 -17.08
C ARG A 131 7.10 11.64 -17.13
N ALA A 132 6.88 12.89 -16.72
CA ALA A 132 7.92 13.90 -16.72
C ALA A 132 9.05 13.53 -15.73
N LEU A 133 8.72 13.02 -14.54
CA LEU A 133 9.72 12.54 -13.58
C LEU A 133 10.55 11.37 -14.15
N ARG A 134 9.89 10.38 -14.76
CA ARG A 134 10.57 9.25 -15.43
C ARG A 134 11.53 9.73 -16.52
N ALA A 135 11.07 10.65 -17.37
CA ALA A 135 11.90 11.23 -18.42
C ALA A 135 13.09 12.02 -17.87
N GLN A 136 12.91 12.79 -16.80
CA GLN A 136 13.99 13.52 -16.14
C GLN A 136 15.02 12.58 -15.51
N ALA A 137 14.58 11.51 -14.85
CA ALA A 137 15.47 10.49 -14.31
C ALA A 137 16.32 9.86 -15.42
N ALA A 138 15.67 9.40 -16.50
CA ALA A 138 16.34 8.82 -17.65
C ALA A 138 17.35 9.79 -18.31
N ALA A 139 16.96 11.05 -18.51
CA ALA A 139 17.84 12.08 -19.07
C ALA A 139 19.07 12.38 -18.20
N ALA A 140 18.94 12.21 -16.88
CA ALA A 140 20.04 12.35 -15.92
C ALA A 140 20.84 11.05 -15.70
N GLY A 141 20.51 9.96 -16.41
CA GLY A 141 21.14 8.65 -16.22
C GLY A 141 20.85 8.03 -14.86
N ARG A 142 19.68 8.34 -14.29
CA ARG A 142 19.23 7.91 -12.96
C ARG A 142 18.12 6.89 -13.07
N SER A 143 18.09 5.95 -12.12
CA SER A 143 16.99 4.98 -12.03
C SER A 143 15.72 5.62 -11.44
N PHE A 144 14.56 5.09 -11.81
CA PHE A 144 13.26 5.50 -11.30
C PHE A 144 12.51 4.29 -10.73
N ALA A 145 11.83 4.48 -9.61
CA ALA A 145 10.85 3.52 -9.09
C ALA A 145 9.69 4.26 -8.44
N ALA A 146 8.49 3.78 -8.69
CA ALA A 146 7.28 4.20 -8.03
C ALA A 146 6.72 3.04 -7.20
N TYR A 147 6.17 3.36 -6.04
CA TYR A 147 5.72 2.40 -5.04
C TYR A 147 4.27 2.66 -4.72
N CYS A 148 3.49 1.59 -4.60
CA CYS A 148 2.18 1.66 -3.96
C CYS A 148 2.12 0.61 -2.85
N TYR A 149 1.14 0.76 -1.96
CA TYR A 149 0.94 -0.28 -0.97
C TYR A 149 0.37 -1.53 -1.62
N ASN A 150 -0.65 -1.45 -2.48
CA ASN A 150 -1.28 -2.62 -3.06
C ASN A 150 -1.56 -2.44 -4.56
N ALA A 151 -0.65 -2.91 -5.41
CA ALA A 151 -0.77 -2.69 -6.85
C ALA A 151 -2.09 -3.22 -7.44
N GLN A 152 -2.73 -4.24 -6.85
CA GLN A 152 -4.01 -4.73 -7.36
C GLN A 152 -5.12 -3.66 -7.27
N ALA A 153 -5.20 -2.92 -6.16
CA ALA A 153 -6.20 -1.89 -5.97
C ALA A 153 -5.89 -0.64 -6.80
N GLU A 154 -4.61 -0.27 -6.88
CA GLU A 154 -4.15 0.92 -7.60
C GLU A 154 -4.23 0.71 -9.12
N ASN A 155 -3.82 -0.47 -9.62
CA ASN A 155 -3.91 -0.81 -11.04
C ASN A 155 -5.35 -0.79 -11.55
N ARG A 156 -6.31 -1.21 -10.72
CA ARG A 156 -7.73 -1.13 -11.07
C ARG A 156 -8.12 0.28 -11.50
N TRP A 157 -7.68 1.29 -10.77
CA TRP A 157 -7.97 2.69 -11.08
C TRP A 157 -7.12 3.22 -12.23
N LEU A 158 -5.84 2.85 -12.34
CA LEU A 158 -5.03 3.21 -13.51
C LEU A 158 -5.69 2.77 -14.83
N TYR A 159 -6.14 1.51 -14.89
CA TYR A 159 -6.83 0.98 -16.08
C TYR A 159 -8.23 1.57 -16.26
N SER A 160 -9.01 1.68 -15.18
CA SER A 160 -10.37 2.22 -15.25
C SER A 160 -10.39 3.68 -15.68
N SER A 161 -9.47 4.52 -15.18
CA SER A 161 -9.39 5.93 -15.58
C SER A 161 -9.03 6.08 -17.07
N VAL A 162 -8.18 5.22 -17.63
CA VAL A 162 -7.91 5.21 -19.08
C VAL A 162 -9.16 4.83 -19.87
N GLU A 163 -9.90 3.81 -19.45
CA GLU A 163 -11.13 3.39 -20.12
C GLU A 163 -12.20 4.48 -20.08
N ARG A 164 -12.41 5.08 -18.91
CA ARG A 164 -13.45 6.09 -18.65
C ARG A 164 -13.18 7.41 -19.36
N PHE A 165 -11.91 7.79 -19.51
CA PHE A 165 -11.50 9.10 -20.02
C PHE A 165 -10.68 9.01 -21.32
N ALA A 166 -10.85 7.91 -22.06
CA ALA A 166 -10.19 7.70 -23.34
C ALA A 166 -10.41 8.88 -24.30
N GLY A 167 -9.30 9.38 -24.88
CA GLY A 167 -9.32 10.50 -25.82
C GLY A 167 -9.34 11.89 -25.18
N GLN A 168 -9.46 12.01 -23.85
CA GLN A 168 -9.25 13.29 -23.18
C GLN A 168 -7.78 13.70 -23.23
N HIS A 169 -7.52 15.01 -23.29
CA HIS A 169 -6.17 15.55 -23.39
C HIS A 169 -5.31 15.17 -22.17
N GLY A 170 -4.14 14.57 -22.43
CA GLY A 170 -3.15 14.21 -21.41
C GLY A 170 -3.35 12.83 -20.77
N VAL A 171 -4.55 12.25 -20.87
CA VAL A 171 -4.83 10.87 -20.44
C VAL A 171 -4.00 9.90 -21.29
N PRO A 172 -3.28 8.94 -20.68
CA PRO A 172 -2.50 7.96 -21.42
C PRO A 172 -3.35 6.95 -22.18
N SER A 173 -2.71 6.28 -23.13
CA SER A 173 -3.23 5.05 -23.70
C SER A 173 -3.16 3.87 -22.73
N ALA A 174 -3.98 2.84 -22.96
CA ALA A 174 -3.91 1.62 -22.16
C ALA A 174 -2.54 0.92 -22.29
N ALA A 175 -1.92 1.01 -23.47
CA ALA A 175 -0.58 0.47 -23.71
C ALA A 175 0.48 1.14 -22.84
N GLU A 176 0.43 2.47 -22.66
CA GLU A 176 1.35 3.18 -21.76
C GLU A 176 1.18 2.76 -20.29
N ILE A 177 -0.06 2.54 -19.82
CA ILE A 177 -0.28 2.02 -18.46
C ILE A 177 0.29 0.61 -18.33
N THR A 178 0.01 -0.29 -19.28
CA THR A 178 0.53 -1.65 -19.25
C THR A 178 2.06 -1.67 -19.27
N GLU A 179 2.70 -0.90 -20.15
CA GLU A 179 4.15 -0.77 -20.22
C GLU A 179 4.73 -0.32 -18.88
N PHE A 180 4.11 0.67 -18.22
CA PHE A 180 4.56 1.13 -16.91
C PHE A 180 4.38 0.07 -15.81
N VAL A 181 3.20 -0.54 -15.71
CA VAL A 181 2.90 -1.56 -14.69
C VAL A 181 3.81 -2.78 -14.86
N GLU A 182 4.19 -3.13 -16.09
CA GLU A 182 5.06 -4.28 -16.39
C GLU A 182 6.57 -3.93 -16.42
N SER A 183 6.94 -2.65 -16.31
CA SER A 183 8.33 -2.18 -16.43
C SER A 183 9.26 -2.65 -15.31
N GLY A 184 8.71 -3.10 -14.18
CA GLY A 184 9.45 -3.31 -12.93
C GLY A 184 9.75 -2.02 -12.16
N GLU A 185 9.41 -0.84 -12.71
CA GLU A 185 9.47 0.44 -12.00
C GLU A 185 8.26 0.63 -11.07
N TRP A 186 7.17 -0.14 -11.24
CA TRP A 186 5.99 -0.10 -10.37
C TRP A 186 6.06 -1.23 -9.33
N VAL A 187 6.35 -0.86 -8.09
CA VAL A 187 6.67 -1.80 -7.00
C VAL A 187 5.50 -1.93 -6.03
N ASP A 188 5.02 -3.16 -5.87
CA ASP A 188 3.97 -3.53 -4.91
C ASP A 188 4.57 -3.87 -3.54
N LEU A 189 4.42 -2.97 -2.54
CA LEU A 189 4.93 -3.25 -1.20
C LEU A 189 4.13 -4.32 -0.46
N PHE A 190 2.84 -4.50 -0.72
CA PHE A 190 2.02 -5.56 -0.12
C PHE A 190 2.49 -6.94 -0.58
N ALA A 191 2.89 -7.07 -1.85
CA ALA A 191 3.52 -8.28 -2.36
C ALA A 191 4.83 -8.58 -1.62
N LEU A 192 5.72 -7.59 -1.47
CA LEU A 192 6.98 -7.75 -0.73
C LEU A 192 6.75 -8.07 0.75
N VAL A 193 5.79 -7.40 1.41
CA VAL A 193 5.41 -7.71 2.79
C VAL A 193 4.90 -9.14 2.90
N SER A 194 4.08 -9.57 1.93
CA SER A 194 3.55 -10.93 1.87
C SER A 194 4.61 -12.00 1.65
N GLU A 195 5.63 -11.67 0.88
CA GLU A 195 6.74 -12.56 0.57
C GLU A 195 7.71 -12.67 1.75
N TRP A 196 8.06 -11.55 2.37
CA TRP A 196 9.14 -11.50 3.35
C TRP A 196 8.72 -11.62 4.81
N PHE A 197 7.43 -11.43 5.13
CA PHE A 197 6.94 -11.42 6.50
C PHE A 197 5.72 -12.32 6.72
N LEU A 198 5.65 -12.92 7.91
CA LEU A 198 4.42 -13.45 8.47
C LEU A 198 3.80 -12.38 9.36
N CYS A 199 2.52 -12.07 9.14
CA CYS A 199 1.82 -10.98 9.82
C CYS A 199 0.68 -11.54 10.68
N ALA A 200 0.81 -11.52 12.01
CA ALA A 200 -0.12 -12.15 12.95
C ALA A 200 -1.51 -11.47 12.97
N HIS A 201 -1.56 -10.17 12.68
CA HIS A 201 -2.78 -9.35 12.78
C HIS A 201 -3.27 -8.82 11.43
N GLY A 202 -2.84 -9.45 10.34
CA GLY A 202 -3.16 -9.07 8.97
C GLY A 202 -2.12 -8.15 8.34
N LYS A 203 -2.25 -7.97 7.03
CA LYS A 203 -1.26 -7.30 6.16
C LYS A 203 -1.76 -5.96 5.64
N GLY A 204 -2.69 -5.29 6.30
CA GLY A 204 -3.12 -3.95 5.87
C GLY A 204 -2.07 -2.90 6.23
N LEU A 205 -1.96 -1.81 5.46
CA LEU A 205 -0.96 -0.76 5.71
C LEU A 205 -1.00 -0.25 7.16
N LYS A 206 -2.20 0.04 7.67
CA LYS A 206 -2.43 0.46 9.07
C LYS A 206 -2.03 -0.56 10.14
N ARG A 207 -1.84 -1.83 9.77
CA ARG A 207 -1.35 -2.88 10.67
C ARG A 207 0.18 -2.98 10.65
N ILE A 208 0.79 -2.68 9.50
CA ILE A 208 2.23 -2.91 9.29
C ILE A 208 3.04 -1.62 9.48
N ALA A 209 2.56 -0.47 9.01
CA ALA A 209 3.28 0.80 9.12
C ALA A 209 3.66 1.20 10.56
N PRO A 210 2.89 0.87 11.62
CA PRO A 210 3.36 1.11 12.99
C PRO A 210 4.65 0.37 13.35
N GLN A 211 4.98 -0.74 12.68
CA GLN A 211 6.29 -1.42 12.85
C GLN A 211 7.45 -0.60 12.31
N ALA A 212 7.17 0.30 11.36
CA ALA A 212 8.08 1.31 10.86
C ALA A 212 8.06 2.62 11.69
N GLY A 213 7.34 2.64 12.82
CA GLY A 213 7.21 3.82 13.68
C GLY A 213 6.29 4.91 13.13
N PHE A 214 5.41 4.57 12.17
CA PHE A 214 4.48 5.53 11.59
C PHE A 214 3.15 5.58 12.36
N GLU A 215 2.64 6.79 12.56
CA GLU A 215 1.34 7.07 13.16
C GLU A 215 0.60 8.08 12.28
N TRP A 216 -0.69 7.86 12.05
CA TRP A 216 -1.53 8.79 11.30
C TRP A 216 -1.85 10.02 12.16
N HIS A 217 -1.95 11.20 11.54
CA HIS A 217 -2.31 12.42 12.25
C HIS A 217 -3.74 12.36 12.79
N ASP A 218 -4.65 11.74 12.03
CA ASP A 218 -6.05 11.67 12.38
C ASP A 218 -6.39 10.34 13.09
N PRO A 219 -6.91 10.36 14.33
CA PRO A 219 -7.26 9.13 15.04
C PRO A 219 -8.48 8.41 14.41
N GLU A 220 -9.27 9.09 13.59
CA GLU A 220 -10.41 8.54 12.87
C GLU A 220 -10.03 8.09 11.44
N ALA A 221 -8.74 8.13 11.07
CA ALA A 221 -8.22 7.69 9.78
C ALA A 221 -8.72 6.28 9.39
N GLY A 222 -9.55 6.20 8.34
CA GLY A 222 -10.15 4.95 7.89
C GLY A 222 -10.95 5.13 6.60
N GLY A 223 -10.94 4.12 5.73
CA GLY A 223 -11.65 4.20 4.43
C GLY A 223 -13.16 4.47 4.59
N GLU A 224 -13.78 3.98 5.67
CA GLU A 224 -15.19 4.29 5.95
C GLU A 224 -15.40 5.78 6.29
N ASN A 225 -14.51 6.35 7.11
CA ASN A 225 -14.59 7.74 7.49
C ASN A 225 -14.19 8.67 6.34
N SER A 226 -13.22 8.29 5.51
CA SER A 226 -12.85 9.08 4.32
C SER A 226 -14.03 9.22 3.35
N MET A 227 -14.85 8.17 3.17
CA MET A 227 -16.09 8.27 2.39
C MET A 227 -17.11 9.25 2.99
N ARG A 228 -17.17 9.39 4.32
CA ARG A 228 -18.03 10.39 4.98
C ARG A 228 -17.49 11.80 4.77
N TRP A 229 -16.19 12.00 4.96
CA TRP A 229 -15.53 13.29 4.74
C TRP A 229 -15.66 13.74 3.28
N TYR A 230 -15.55 12.81 2.33
CA TYR A 230 -15.72 13.09 0.91
C TYR A 230 -17.12 13.61 0.58
N ARG A 231 -18.17 12.97 1.11
CA ARG A 231 -19.57 13.45 0.90
C ARG A 231 -19.75 14.89 1.36
N ASP A 232 -19.18 15.25 2.50
CA ASP A 232 -19.19 16.64 2.99
C ASP A 232 -18.34 17.55 2.09
N ALA A 233 -17.14 17.10 1.70
CA ALA A 233 -16.16 17.86 0.92
C ALA A 233 -16.67 18.30 -0.45
N VAL A 234 -17.52 17.49 -1.09
CA VAL A 234 -18.10 17.77 -2.40
C VAL A 234 -19.54 18.28 -2.33
N GLY A 235 -20.07 18.51 -1.11
CA GLY A 235 -21.39 19.12 -0.92
C GLY A 235 -22.59 18.17 -1.08
N MET A 236 -22.40 16.85 -0.98
CA MET A 236 -23.52 15.88 -1.04
C MET A 236 -24.46 15.96 0.18
N ASN A 237 -23.98 16.54 1.29
CA ASN A 237 -24.72 16.66 2.55
C ASN A 237 -25.13 18.12 2.87
N ASP A 238 -25.05 19.04 1.90
CA ASP A 238 -25.40 20.46 2.06
C ASP A 238 -24.73 21.15 3.27
N VAL A 239 -23.50 20.72 3.61
CA VAL A 239 -22.72 21.34 4.68
C VAL A 239 -22.26 22.75 4.29
N PRO A 240 -22.01 23.65 5.27
CA PRO A 240 -21.48 24.97 4.98
C PRO A 240 -20.16 24.93 4.18
N PRO A 241 -19.88 25.91 3.29
CA PRO A 241 -18.67 25.91 2.46
C PRO A 241 -17.35 25.80 3.25
N GLU A 242 -17.28 26.41 4.44
CA GLU A 242 -16.13 26.30 5.33
C GLU A 242 -15.89 24.87 5.83
N GLN A 243 -16.98 24.13 6.10
CA GLN A 243 -16.89 22.73 6.51
C GLN A 243 -16.49 21.84 5.34
N ALA A 244 -17.04 22.08 4.14
CA ALA A 244 -16.61 21.37 2.94
C ALA A 244 -15.10 21.58 2.67
N ALA A 245 -14.62 22.82 2.78
CA ALA A 245 -13.19 23.14 2.63
C ALA A 245 -12.32 22.45 3.69
N ALA A 246 -12.77 22.40 4.95
CA ALA A 246 -12.07 21.69 6.02
C ALA A 246 -11.97 20.19 5.73
N GLN A 247 -13.02 19.57 5.18
CA GLN A 247 -13.02 18.16 4.82
C GLN A 247 -12.10 17.86 3.63
N ARG A 248 -11.99 18.77 2.66
CA ARG A 248 -10.98 18.68 1.57
C ARG A 248 -9.56 18.69 2.12
N ALA A 249 -9.27 19.62 3.03
CA ALA A 249 -7.96 19.69 3.69
C ALA A 249 -7.67 18.42 4.51
N ARG A 250 -8.67 17.92 5.25
CA ARG A 250 -8.57 16.67 6.02
C ARG A 250 -8.28 15.46 5.13
N LEU A 251 -8.94 15.35 3.97
CA LEU A 251 -8.70 14.28 3.00
C LEU A 251 -7.30 14.34 2.38
N LEU A 252 -6.79 15.54 2.10
CA LEU A 252 -5.41 15.72 1.63
C LEU A 252 -4.40 15.27 2.69
N VAL A 253 -4.62 15.59 3.97
CA VAL A 253 -3.78 15.10 5.07
C VAL A 253 -3.86 13.58 5.17
N TYR A 254 -5.06 13.02 5.13
CA TYR A 254 -5.30 11.57 5.21
C TYR A 254 -4.54 10.81 4.12
N ASN A 255 -4.67 11.23 2.86
CA ASN A 255 -3.95 10.61 1.75
C ASN A 255 -2.43 10.87 1.84
N SER A 256 -2.00 12.06 2.29
CA SER A 256 -0.58 12.31 2.52
C SER A 256 0.02 11.38 3.59
N ASP A 257 -0.77 10.98 4.59
CA ASP A 257 -0.37 10.01 5.60
C ASP A 257 -0.27 8.60 5.03
N ASP A 258 -1.21 8.16 4.18
CA ASP A 258 -1.16 6.84 3.55
C ASP A 258 0.07 6.73 2.61
N VAL A 259 0.41 7.80 1.89
CA VAL A 259 1.67 7.86 1.11
C VAL A 259 2.90 7.87 2.04
N ALA A 260 2.89 8.66 3.11
CA ALA A 260 4.01 8.74 4.04
C ALA A 260 4.22 7.44 4.84
N ALA A 261 3.15 6.70 5.14
CA ALA A 261 3.19 5.38 5.75
C ALA A 261 3.86 4.36 4.81
N THR A 262 3.53 4.42 3.52
CA THR A 262 4.15 3.60 2.47
C THR A 262 5.66 3.89 2.37
N LEU A 263 6.04 5.17 2.34
CA LEU A 263 7.44 5.62 2.39
C LEU A 263 8.17 5.15 3.66
N ALA A 264 7.55 5.31 4.83
CA ALA A 264 8.12 4.89 6.11
C ALA A 264 8.36 3.38 6.14
N LEU A 265 7.39 2.59 5.67
CA LEU A 265 7.49 1.15 5.56
C LEU A 265 8.63 0.73 4.62
N ARG A 266 8.70 1.33 3.43
CA ARG A 266 9.76 1.10 2.46
C ARG A 266 11.16 1.36 3.04
N ARG A 267 11.33 2.50 3.72
CA ARG A 267 12.59 2.87 4.39
C ARG A 267 12.94 1.91 5.51
N TRP A 268 11.97 1.54 6.34
CA TRP A 268 12.17 0.60 7.43
C TRP A 268 12.62 -0.78 6.93
N MET A 269 11.96 -1.31 5.89
CA MET A 269 12.32 -2.60 5.27
C MET A 269 13.75 -2.63 4.72
N CYS A 270 14.30 -1.46 4.35
CA CYS A 270 15.67 -1.31 3.86
C CYS A 270 16.70 -0.97 4.96
N SER A 271 16.25 -0.75 6.19
CA SER A 271 17.10 -0.29 7.28
C SER A 271 17.58 -1.46 8.15
N PRO A 272 18.67 -1.29 8.91
CA PRO A 272 19.07 -2.28 9.92
C PRO A 272 18.00 -2.57 10.97
N ALA A 273 17.03 -1.66 11.17
CA ALA A 273 15.93 -1.86 12.13
C ALA A 273 15.07 -3.09 11.79
N VAL A 274 14.96 -3.46 10.51
CA VAL A 274 14.22 -4.67 10.10
C VAL A 274 14.82 -5.94 10.71
N LEU A 275 16.12 -5.95 11.01
CA LEU A 275 16.81 -7.10 11.60
C LEU A 275 16.46 -7.33 13.08
N GLN A 276 15.86 -6.32 13.74
CA GLN A 276 15.34 -6.46 15.11
C GLN A 276 14.07 -7.31 15.15
N ILE A 277 13.39 -7.47 14.01
CA ILE A 277 12.26 -8.39 13.90
C ILE A 277 12.81 -9.83 13.90
N PRO A 278 12.27 -10.73 14.75
CA PRO A 278 12.70 -12.13 14.80
C PRO A 278 12.52 -12.87 13.47
N LEU A 279 13.36 -13.86 13.20
CA LEU A 279 13.11 -14.82 12.13
C LEU A 279 12.06 -15.82 12.56
N ALA A 280 11.21 -16.24 11.63
CA ALA A 280 10.25 -17.31 11.83
C ALA A 280 10.92 -18.62 12.27
N ALA A 281 12.14 -18.87 11.80
CA ALA A 281 12.95 -20.04 12.19
C ALA A 281 13.50 -19.97 13.63
N ASP A 282 13.55 -18.77 14.23
CA ASP A 282 14.01 -18.55 15.61
C ASP A 282 12.85 -18.60 16.62
N LEU A 283 11.60 -18.73 16.13
CA LEU A 283 10.42 -18.85 16.97
C LEU A 283 10.21 -20.27 17.45
#